data_AF-A0A9D5CW04-F1
#
_entry.id   AF-A0A9D5CW04-F1
#
_cell.length_a   1.000
_cell.length_b   1.000
_cell.length_c   1.000
_cell.angle_alpha   90.00
_cell.angle_beta   90.00
_cell.angle_gamma   90.00
#
_symmetry.space_group_name_H-M   'P 1'
#
loop_
_entity.id
_entity.type
_entity.pdbx_description
1 polymer ?
#
loop_
_entity_poly.entity_id
_entity_poly.type
_entity_poly.pdbx_seq_one_letter_code
_entity_poly.pdbx_strand_id
1 'polypeptide(L)'
;MKDCWLVIHGKVYDVTTFLEDHPGGEDVLLHASASGDATKSFEEVGHSSTATSMMQGYLIGTVEGFEGRGGLPNAREGRTMRTGTMQDRNPPPSSFLDYILPVLILAVAFGAWYYLTHYTDKA
;
A
#
# COMPACT_ATOMS: atom_id res chain seq x y z
N MET A 1 8.03 13.85 16.80
CA MET A 1 8.10 12.42 16.40
C MET A 1 6.68 11.91 16.41
N LYS A 2 6.19 11.39 15.29
CA LYS A 2 4.83 10.82 15.17
C LYS A 2 5.01 9.31 15.19
N ASP A 3 4.44 8.63 16.18
CA ASP A 3 4.45 7.17 16.22
C ASP A 3 3.32 6.65 15.32
N CYS A 4 3.62 5.75 14.39
CA CYS A 4 2.65 5.23 13.43
C CYS A 4 2.71 3.72 13.34
N TRP A 5 1.67 3.08 13.86
CA TRP A 5 1.53 1.62 13.84
C TRP A 5 0.32 1.22 13.01
N LEU A 6 0.49 0.17 12.21
CA LEU A 6 -0.54 -0.35 11.34
C LEU A 6 -0.82 -1.81 11.66
N VAL A 7 -2.10 -2.18 11.68
CA VAL A 7 -2.52 -3.58 11.72
C VAL A 7 -2.97 -3.99 10.34
N ILE A 8 -2.30 -4.97 9.74
CA ILE A 8 -2.63 -5.53 8.43
C ILE A 8 -2.64 -7.05 8.54
N HIS A 9 -3.77 -7.68 8.24
CA HIS A 9 -4.01 -9.12 8.44
C HIS A 9 -3.65 -9.62 9.85
N GLY A 10 -3.98 -8.83 10.88
CA GLY A 10 -3.68 -9.18 12.26
C GLY A 10 -2.20 -9.14 12.63
N LYS A 11 -1.34 -8.62 11.75
CA LYS A 11 0.07 -8.35 12.01
C LYS A 11 0.24 -6.86 12.30
N VAL A 12 1.03 -6.53 13.31
CA VAL A 12 1.31 -5.17 13.73
C VAL A 12 2.66 -4.74 13.15
N TYR A 13 2.67 -3.63 12.42
CA TYR A 13 3.84 -3.06 11.77
C TYR A 13 4.15 -1.67 12.32
N ASP A 14 5.40 -1.42 12.67
CA ASP A 14 5.89 -0.09 13.02
C ASP A 14 6.47 0.58 11.78
N VAL A 15 5.71 1.52 11.21
CA VAL A 15 6.07 2.25 9.99
C VAL A 15 6.51 3.68 10.31
N THR A 16 6.84 3.97 11.57
CA THR A 16 7.24 5.31 12.03
C THR A 16 8.40 5.87 11.20
N THR A 17 9.38 5.05 10.84
CA THR A 17 10.52 5.46 10.01
C THR A 17 10.21 5.52 8.51
N PHE A 18 9.09 4.96 8.08
CA PHE A 18 8.68 4.86 6.67
C PHE A 18 7.64 5.92 6.28
N LEU A 19 7.19 6.77 7.23
CA LEU A 19 6.18 7.81 6.98
C LEU A 19 6.55 8.73 5.81
N GLU A 20 7.79 9.24 5.79
CA GLU A 20 8.26 10.17 4.76
C GLU A 20 8.65 9.48 3.45
N ASP A 21 9.01 8.21 3.53
CA ASP A 21 9.43 7.39 2.37
C ASP A 21 8.25 6.71 1.67
N HIS A 22 7.03 6.83 2.21
CA HIS A 22 5.84 6.23 1.65
C HIS A 22 5.42 6.95 0.36
N PRO A 23 5.39 6.27 -0.81
CA PRO A 23 5.05 6.92 -2.08
C PRO A 23 3.63 7.51 -2.16
N GLY A 24 2.72 7.05 -1.29
CA GLY A 24 1.36 7.60 -1.16
C GLY A 24 1.23 8.77 -0.17
N GLY A 25 2.35 9.23 0.42
CA GLY A 25 2.41 10.28 1.43
C GLY A 25 2.22 9.79 2.87
N GLU A 26 2.60 10.61 3.86
CA GLU A 26 2.46 10.28 5.28
C GLU A 26 1.00 10.32 5.76
N ASP A 27 0.16 11.16 5.16
CA ASP A 27 -1.23 11.41 5.59
C ASP A 27 -2.09 10.15 5.53
N VAL A 28 -1.88 9.32 4.51
CA VAL A 28 -2.65 8.08 4.35
C VAL A 28 -2.26 7.02 5.38
N LEU A 29 -0.99 6.98 5.78
CA LEU A 29 -0.52 6.08 6.84
C LEU A 29 -1.02 6.55 8.22
N LEU A 30 -1.00 7.86 8.45
CA LEU A 30 -1.54 8.46 9.68
C LEU A 30 -3.04 8.20 9.81
N HIS A 31 -3.81 8.36 8.73
CA HIS A 31 -5.23 8.04 8.71
C HIS A 31 -5.48 6.54 8.97
N ALA A 32 -4.70 5.67 8.32
CA ALA A 32 -4.79 4.22 8.49
C ALA A 32 -4.44 3.77 9.93
N SER A 33 -3.46 4.44 10.57
CA SER A 33 -3.10 4.16 11.97
C SER A 33 -4.22 4.50 12.95
N ALA A 34 -4.99 5.56 12.66
CA ALA A 34 -6.13 5.96 13.48
C ALA A 34 -7.34 5.02 13.32
N SER A 35 -7.46 4.33 12.18
CA SER A 35 -8.55 3.37 11.93
C SER A 35 -8.38 2.00 12.59
N GLY A 36 -7.20 1.72 13.16
CA GLY A 36 -6.90 0.46 13.85
C GLY A 36 -6.57 -0.69 12.90
N ASP A 37 -7.52 -1.12 12.07
CA ASP A 37 -7.32 -2.16 11.06
C ASP A 37 -7.18 -1.54 9.66
N ALA A 38 -5.95 -1.52 9.16
CA ALA A 38 -5.60 -0.98 7.85
C ALA A 38 -5.66 -2.04 6.74
N THR A 39 -6.05 -3.29 7.04
CA THR A 39 -6.07 -4.41 6.07
C THR A 39 -6.87 -4.06 4.82
N LYS A 40 -8.08 -3.53 5.00
CA LYS A 40 -8.96 -3.18 3.89
C LYS A 40 -8.34 -2.11 2.99
N SER A 41 -7.80 -1.04 3.58
CA SER A 41 -7.15 0.03 2.82
C SER A 41 -5.87 -0.46 2.12
N PHE A 42 -5.12 -1.37 2.74
CA PHE A 42 -3.92 -1.96 2.15
C PHE A 42 -4.24 -2.86 0.95
N GLU A 43 -5.31 -3.68 1.05
CA GLU A 43 -5.81 -4.55 -0.01
C GLU A 43 -6.45 -3.76 -1.16
N GLU A 44 -7.25 -2.73 -0.86
CA GLU A 44 -7.91 -1.87 -1.85
C GLU A 44 -6.91 -1.11 -2.72
N VAL A 45 -5.76 -0.74 -2.15
CA VAL A 45 -4.67 -0.09 -2.89
C VAL A 45 -3.91 -1.09 -3.78
N GLY A 46 -3.90 -2.38 -3.44
CA GLY A 46 -3.29 -3.41 -4.27
C GLY A 46 -1.75 -3.34 -4.32
N HIS A 47 -1.10 -3.25 -3.16
CA HIS A 47 0.36 -3.23 -3.06
C HIS A 47 1.01 -4.46 -3.74
N SER A 48 2.11 -4.22 -4.46
CA SER A 48 2.87 -5.29 -5.12
C SER A 48 3.45 -6.31 -4.13
N SER A 49 3.71 -7.53 -4.59
CA SER A 49 4.35 -8.58 -3.78
C SER A 49 5.71 -8.16 -3.19
N THR A 50 6.45 -7.31 -3.92
CA THR A 50 7.68 -6.70 -3.43
C THR A 50 7.42 -5.75 -2.27
N ALA A 51 6.40 -4.89 -2.36
CA ALA A 51 6.01 -3.99 -1.27
C ALA A 51 5.56 -4.77 -0.03
N THR A 52 4.78 -5.84 -0.20
CA THR A 52 4.40 -6.75 0.89
C THR A 52 5.60 -7.45 1.51
N SER A 53 6.65 -7.73 0.72
CA SER A 53 7.90 -8.29 1.23
C SER A 53 8.72 -7.27 2.02
N MET A 54 8.79 -6.03 1.54
CA MET A 54 9.45 -4.94 2.27
C MET A 54 8.75 -4.62 3.60
N MET A 55 7.42 -4.65 3.61
CA MET A 55 6.59 -4.44 4.81
C MET A 55 6.94 -5.42 5.94
N GLN A 56 7.34 -6.65 5.63
CA GLN A 56 7.73 -7.64 6.65
C GLN A 56 8.92 -7.20 7.51
N GLY A 57 9.79 -6.31 7.00
CA GLY A 57 10.90 -5.74 7.77
C GLY A 57 10.45 -4.81 8.91
N TYR A 58 9.22 -4.31 8.84
CA TYR A 58 8.61 -3.43 9.84
C TYR A 58 7.71 -4.18 10.83
N LEU A 59 7.64 -5.51 10.72
CA LEU A 59 6.79 -6.34 11.58
C LEU A 59 7.31 -6.33 13.02
N ILE A 60 6.50 -5.86 13.96
CA ILE A 60 6.81 -5.89 15.39
C ILE A 60 6.05 -6.99 16.15
N GLY A 61 4.92 -7.46 15.62
CA GLY A 61 4.16 -8.52 16.28
C GLY A 61 2.86 -8.91 15.58
N THR A 62 2.01 -9.63 16.30
CA THR A 62 0.69 -10.09 15.84
C THR A 62 -0.35 -9.86 16.93
N VAL A 63 -1.58 -9.54 16.53
CA VAL A 63 -2.70 -9.31 17.44
C VAL A 63 -3.21 -10.67 17.96
N GLU A 64 -3.32 -10.80 19.28
CA GLU A 64 -3.92 -11.97 19.92
C GLU A 64 -5.41 -12.07 19.58
N GLY A 65 -5.86 -13.27 19.18
CA GLY A 65 -7.26 -13.49 18.81
C GLY A 65 -7.65 -13.03 17.40
N PHE A 66 -6.68 -12.69 16.53
CA PHE A 66 -6.97 -12.48 15.11
C PHE A 66 -7.33 -13.81 14.42
N GLU A 67 -8.61 -14.17 14.47
CA GLU A 67 -9.18 -15.27 13.70
C GLU A 67 -9.44 -14.80 12.27
N GLY A 68 -8.37 -14.70 11.48
CA GLY A 68 -8.50 -14.50 10.04
C GLY A 68 -9.43 -15.59 9.47
N ARG A 69 -10.41 -15.20 8.64
CA ARG A 69 -11.15 -16.15 7.79
C ARG A 69 -10.13 -16.90 6.92
N GLY A 70 -9.72 -18.06 7.39
CA GLY A 70 -8.59 -18.81 6.85
C GLY A 70 -7.65 -19.19 7.99
N GLY A 71 -8.14 -20.04 8.89
CA GLY A 71 -7.35 -20.53 10.01
C GLY A 71 -6.06 -21.21 9.53
N LEU A 72 -4.99 -21.00 10.29
CA LEU A 72 -4.03 -22.07 10.52
C LEU A 72 -3.35 -21.87 11.87
N PRO A 73 -3.52 -22.82 12.81
CA PRO A 73 -2.75 -22.85 14.03
C PRO A 73 -1.31 -23.24 13.70
N ASN A 74 -0.37 -22.44 14.20
CA ASN A 74 1.00 -22.78 14.58
C ASN A 74 1.56 -24.09 13.97
N ALA A 75 2.27 -24.00 12.84
CA ALA A 75 3.02 -25.12 12.27
C ALA A 75 4.51 -24.76 12.22
N ARG A 76 5.24 -25.27 13.22
CA ARG A 76 6.65 -25.63 13.05
C ARG A 76 6.73 -26.78 12.03
N GLU A 77 7.86 -26.83 11.31
CA GLU A 77 8.37 -27.97 10.53
C GLU A 77 7.86 -28.18 9.08
N GLY A 78 8.82 -28.19 8.14
CA GLY A 78 8.87 -29.27 7.13
C GLY A 78 8.37 -29.02 5.70
N ARG A 79 9.33 -28.88 4.76
CA ARG A 79 9.39 -29.46 3.39
C ARG A 79 8.08 -30.05 2.78
N THR A 80 7.71 -29.64 1.56
CA THR A 80 7.72 -30.46 0.30
C THR A 80 6.91 -29.82 -0.86
N MET A 81 7.62 -29.64 -1.98
CA MET A 81 7.27 -29.70 -3.41
C MET A 81 5.79 -29.87 -3.91
N ARG A 82 5.40 -28.95 -4.83
CA ARG A 82 4.62 -29.10 -6.10
C ARG A 82 3.22 -29.75 -6.12
N THR A 83 2.24 -29.04 -6.69
CA THR A 83 1.52 -29.33 -7.96
C THR A 83 0.36 -28.33 -8.15
N GLY A 84 0.19 -27.82 -9.38
CA GLY A 84 -0.46 -26.53 -9.64
C GLY A 84 -1.95 -26.51 -9.97
N THR A 85 -2.41 -25.30 -10.31
CA THR A 85 -3.75 -25.02 -10.85
C THR A 85 -3.74 -23.74 -11.70
N MET A 86 -4.30 -23.88 -12.90
CA MET A 86 -5.07 -22.90 -13.68
C MET A 86 -4.54 -21.47 -13.84
N GLN A 87 -4.13 -21.19 -15.07
CA GLN A 87 -3.95 -19.86 -15.64
C GLN A 87 -5.32 -19.20 -15.84
N ASP A 88 -5.77 -18.45 -14.84
CA ASP A 88 -6.88 -17.51 -14.97
C ASP A 88 -6.43 -16.33 -15.83
N ARG A 89 -7.13 -16.11 -16.95
CA ARG A 89 -6.90 -14.98 -17.85
C ARG A 89 -7.56 -13.74 -17.27
N ASN A 90 -6.95 -13.15 -16.25
CA ASN A 90 -7.14 -11.73 -15.97
C ASN A 90 -6.08 -10.95 -16.76
N PRO A 91 -6.41 -9.86 -17.46
CA PRO A 91 -5.37 -8.94 -17.93
C PRO A 91 -4.53 -8.55 -16.70
N PRO A 92 -3.19 -8.48 -16.82
CA PRO A 92 -2.35 -8.14 -15.67
C PRO A 92 -2.88 -6.85 -15.04
N PRO A 93 -3.09 -6.80 -13.71
CA PRO A 93 -3.62 -5.62 -13.05
C PRO A 93 -2.68 -4.47 -13.40
N SER A 94 -3.28 -3.42 -13.93
CA SER A 94 -2.58 -2.40 -14.66
C SER A 94 -1.51 -1.75 -13.79
N SER A 95 -0.29 -1.81 -14.32
CA SER A 95 0.91 -1.24 -13.73
C SER A 95 0.69 0.25 -13.44
N PHE A 96 1.30 0.72 -12.34
CA PHE A 96 1.62 2.11 -11.93
C PHE A 96 1.25 3.28 -12.88
N LEU A 97 1.44 3.13 -14.19
CA LEU A 97 0.96 3.99 -15.27
C LEU A 97 -0.55 4.32 -15.20
N ASP A 98 -1.43 3.41 -14.76
CA ASP A 98 -2.88 3.68 -14.71
C ASP A 98 -3.26 4.72 -13.66
N TYR A 99 -2.45 4.87 -12.61
CA TYR A 99 -2.62 5.90 -11.58
C TYR A 99 -1.80 7.14 -11.87
N ILE A 100 -0.62 6.99 -12.48
CA ILE A 100 0.25 8.11 -12.83
C ILE A 100 -0.29 8.90 -14.03
N LEU A 101 -0.91 8.25 -15.01
CA LEU A 101 -1.44 8.91 -16.20
C LEU A 101 -2.52 9.96 -15.89
N PRO A 102 -3.57 9.68 -15.10
CA PRO A 102 -4.55 10.72 -14.76
C PRO A 102 -3.95 11.85 -13.91
N VAL A 103 -3.03 11.55 -12.99
CA VAL A 103 -2.35 12.56 -12.17
C VAL A 103 -1.43 13.45 -13.01
N LEU A 104 -0.71 12.87 -13.96
CA LEU A 104 0.18 13.61 -14.87
C LEU A 104 -0.63 14.51 -15.81
N ILE A 105 -1.77 14.05 -16.33
CA ILE A 105 -2.67 14.88 -17.13
C ILE A 105 -3.19 16.07 -16.31
N LEU A 106 -3.60 15.85 -15.06
CA LEU A 106 -4.03 16.92 -14.16
C LEU A 106 -2.90 17.92 -13.86
N ALA A 107 -1.67 17.44 -13.62
CA ALA A 107 -0.51 18.30 -13.37
C ALA A 107 -0.15 19.17 -14.58
N VAL A 108 -0.19 18.60 -15.79
CA VAL A 108 0.06 19.35 -17.04
C VAL A 108 -1.05 20.36 -17.29
N ALA A 109 -2.31 19.99 -17.09
CA ALA A 109 -3.45 20.90 -17.22
C ALA A 109 -3.37 22.07 -16.23
N PHE A 110 -3.01 21.80 -14.96
CA PHE A 110 -2.82 22.82 -13.94
C PHE A 110 -1.64 23.74 -14.27
N GLY A 111 -0.51 23.19 -14.71
CA GLY A 111 0.65 23.97 -15.13
C GLY A 111 0.36 24.86 -16.34
N ALA A 112 -0.35 24.35 -17.34
CA ALA A 112 -0.79 25.14 -18.49
C ALA A 112 -1.77 26.24 -18.09
N TRP A 113 -2.76 25.94 -17.24
CA TRP A 113 -3.70 26.94 -16.71
C TRP A 113 -2.97 28.03 -15.91
N TYR A 114 -2.05 27.64 -15.03
CA TYR A 114 -1.24 28.56 -14.24
C TYR A 114 -0.37 29.45 -15.14
N TYR A 115 0.29 28.87 -16.14
CA TYR A 115 1.13 29.61 -17.08
C TYR A 115 0.31 30.58 -17.94
N LEU A 116 -0.84 30.16 -18.46
CA LEU A 116 -1.72 31.05 -19.20
C LEU A 116 -2.25 32.18 -18.32
N THR A 117 -2.64 31.91 -17.08
CA THR A 117 -3.22 32.94 -16.22
C THR A 117 -2.19 33.90 -15.62
N HIS A 118 -0.99 33.45 -15.26
CA HIS A 118 -0.02 34.28 -14.53
C HIS A 118 1.11 34.82 -15.41
N TYR A 119 1.32 34.25 -16.60
CA TYR A 119 2.41 34.65 -17.49
C TYR A 119 1.94 35.48 -18.68
N THR A 120 0.68 35.32 -19.13
CA THR A 120 0.15 36.12 -20.25
C THR A 120 -0.27 37.54 -19.85
N ASP A 121 -0.48 37.82 -18.55
CA ASP A 121 -0.70 39.18 -18.03
C ASP A 121 0.57 40.07 -18.08
N LYS A 122 1.72 39.51 -18.47
CA LYS A 122 3.00 40.24 -18.64
C LYS A 122 3.37 40.52 -20.10
N ALA A 123 2.48 40.24 -21.06
CA ALA A 123 2.68 40.51 -22.48
C ALA A 123 2.09 41.87 -22.90
#